data_AF-A0A6A0H9J4-F1
#
_entry.id   AF-A0A6A0H9J4-F1
#
_cell.length_a   1.000
_cell.length_b   1.000
_cell.length_c   1.000
_cell.angle_alpha   90.00
_cell.angle_beta   90.00
_cell.angle_gamma   90.00
#
_symmetry.space_group_name_H-M   'P 1'
#
loop_
_entity.id
_entity.type
_entity.pdbx_description
1 polymer ?
#
loop_
_entity_poly.entity_id
_entity_poly.type
_entity_poly.pdbx_seq_one_letter_code
_entity_poly.pdbx_strand_id
1 'polypeptide(L)'
;MAQRRDGASSRTGYQRLSQDDSGFIDAQFKAPETRIPWKSVWFAIVLLVIGTVLLVVGSLLVTGHIHEQYSDRTWPLLILGALMFIPGSYHSYICYYAFKGYEGFSFENIPSFDD
;
A
#
# COMPACT_ATOMS: atom_id res chain seq x y z
N MET A 1 -48.48 23.89 -50.14
CA MET A 1 -47.13 23.28 -50.13
C MET A 1 -46.23 24.22 -49.31
N ALA A 2 -46.17 24.09 -47.99
CA ALA A 2 -45.44 23.08 -47.20
C ALA A 2 -43.92 23.36 -47.17
N GLN A 3 -43.57 24.11 -46.14
CA GLN A 3 -42.29 24.57 -45.59
C GLN A 3 -41.16 23.52 -45.57
N ARG A 4 -39.93 23.92 -45.91
CA ARG A 4 -38.72 23.24 -45.44
C ARG A 4 -37.71 24.27 -44.92
N ARG A 5 -37.51 24.23 -43.60
CA ARG A 5 -36.44 24.88 -42.85
C ARG A 5 -35.19 24.04 -43.03
N ASP A 6 -34.17 24.59 -43.66
CA ASP A 6 -32.86 23.94 -43.70
C ASP A 6 -32.10 24.27 -42.41
N GLY A 7 -31.87 23.22 -41.63
CA GLY A 7 -31.32 23.26 -40.30
C GLY A 7 -29.85 23.70 -40.28
N ALA A 8 -29.52 24.46 -39.24
CA ALA A 8 -28.15 24.74 -38.86
C ALA A 8 -27.41 23.42 -38.56
N SER A 9 -26.48 23.04 -39.44
CA SER A 9 -25.55 21.95 -39.20
C SER A 9 -24.39 22.48 -38.36
N SER A 10 -24.38 22.13 -37.07
CA SER A 10 -23.26 22.35 -36.17
C SER A 10 -22.05 21.54 -36.66
N ARG A 11 -21.08 22.24 -37.26
CA ARG A 11 -19.77 21.69 -37.58
C ARG A 11 -18.99 21.45 -36.29
N THR A 12 -19.09 20.25 -35.72
CA THR A 12 -18.10 19.77 -34.74
C THR A 12 -16.79 19.54 -35.48
N GLY A 13 -15.88 20.50 -35.37
CA GLY A 13 -14.52 20.40 -35.88
C GLY A 13 -13.74 19.41 -35.02
N TYR A 14 -13.65 18.16 -35.45
CA TYR A 14 -12.68 17.22 -34.90
C TYR A 14 -11.32 17.58 -35.49
N GLN A 15 -10.45 18.15 -34.65
CA GLN A 15 -9.08 18.42 -35.01
C GLN A 15 -8.31 17.10 -34.99
N ARG A 16 -8.02 16.56 -36.18
CA ARG A 16 -7.27 15.31 -36.34
C ARG A 16 -5.87 15.54 -35.77
N LEU A 17 -5.53 14.81 -34.71
CA LEU A 17 -4.19 14.83 -34.10
C LEU A 17 -3.18 14.44 -35.19
N SER A 18 -2.14 15.26 -35.36
CA SER A 18 -1.04 14.99 -36.27
C SER A 18 -0.48 13.61 -35.95
N GLN A 19 -0.54 12.71 -36.94
CA GLN A 19 -0.04 11.34 -36.84
C GLN A 19 1.48 11.33 -37.00
N ASP A 20 2.19 12.06 -36.13
CA ASP A 20 3.63 11.91 -35.97
C ASP A 20 3.86 10.73 -35.02
N ASP A 21 4.22 9.59 -35.59
CA ASP A 21 4.55 8.33 -34.89
C ASP A 21 5.76 8.43 -33.94
N SER A 22 6.39 9.60 -33.83
CA SER A 22 7.57 9.86 -33.00
C SER A 22 7.27 10.51 -31.64
N GLY A 23 5.99 10.66 -31.27
CA GLY A 23 5.59 11.33 -30.02
C GLY A 23 5.81 10.52 -28.74
N PHE A 24 6.04 9.21 -28.86
CA PHE A 24 6.14 8.31 -27.72
C PHE A 24 7.43 7.48 -27.80
N ILE A 25 8.29 7.66 -26.80
CA ILE A 25 9.47 6.84 -26.56
C ILE A 25 9.04 5.59 -25.78
N ASP A 26 9.42 4.39 -26.21
CA ASP A 26 9.14 3.12 -25.51
C ASP A 26 9.58 3.15 -24.03
N ALA A 27 10.57 3.99 -23.71
CA ALA A 27 11.04 4.26 -22.36
C ALA A 27 9.96 4.86 -21.43
N GLN A 28 8.93 5.56 -21.95
CA GLN A 28 7.85 6.11 -21.12
C GLN A 28 6.89 5.04 -20.59
N PHE A 29 6.80 3.91 -21.28
CA PHE A 29 5.92 2.80 -20.90
C PHE A 29 6.63 1.78 -20.01
N LYS A 30 7.93 1.96 -19.81
CA LYS A 30 8.69 1.14 -18.87
C LYS A 30 8.39 1.67 -17.47
N ALA A 31 7.66 0.86 -16.69
CA ALA A 31 7.43 1.15 -15.28
C ALA A 31 8.79 1.50 -14.62
N PRO A 32 8.87 2.61 -13.86
CA PRO A 32 10.12 2.99 -13.21
C PRO A 32 10.60 1.84 -12.32
N GLU A 33 11.89 1.55 -12.37
CA GLU A 33 12.51 0.52 -11.54
C GLU A 33 12.39 0.95 -10.08
N THR A 34 11.35 0.46 -9.40
CA THR A 34 11.01 0.87 -8.04
C THR A 34 12.10 0.36 -7.09
N ARG A 35 12.94 1.28 -6.63
CA ARG A 35 13.96 0.97 -5.63
C ARG A 35 13.27 0.57 -4.34
N ILE A 36 13.49 -0.67 -3.91
CA ILE A 36 12.87 -1.23 -2.70
C ILE A 36 13.30 -0.36 -1.50
N PRO A 37 12.37 0.31 -0.79
CA PRO A 37 12.69 1.13 0.36
C PRO A 37 13.05 0.23 1.55
N TRP A 38 14.29 -0.25 1.58
CA TRP A 38 14.78 -1.25 2.53
C TRP A 38 14.66 -0.81 4.00
N LYS A 39 14.72 0.51 4.25
CA LYS A 39 14.49 1.12 5.58
C LYS A 39 13.09 0.78 6.12
N SER A 40 12.06 0.93 5.29
CA SER A 40 10.67 0.67 5.68
C SER A 40 10.41 -0.82 5.87
N VAL A 41 11.06 -1.66 5.07
CA VAL A 41 11.01 -3.12 5.22
C VAL A 41 11.57 -3.53 6.57
N TRP A 42 12.75 -3.02 6.93
CA TRP A 42 13.38 -3.30 8.22
C TRP A 42 12.49 -2.86 9.39
N PHE A 43 11.92 -1.65 9.32
CA PHE A 43 11.00 -1.15 10.33
C PHE A 43 9.77 -2.04 10.50
N ALA A 44 9.12 -2.45 9.40
CA ALA A 44 7.95 -3.31 9.43
C ALA A 44 8.25 -4.69 10.06
N ILE A 45 9.41 -5.28 9.73
CA ILE A 45 9.85 -6.55 10.32
C ILE A 45 10.08 -6.39 11.82
N VAL A 46 10.78 -5.32 12.24
CA VAL A 46 11.02 -5.05 13.66
C VAL A 46 9.70 -4.88 14.42
N LEU A 47 8.76 -4.10 13.89
CA LEU A 47 7.43 -3.93 14.48
C LEU A 47 6.68 -5.26 14.60
N LEU A 48 6.76 -6.11 13.59
CA LEU A 48 6.11 -7.41 13.59
C LEU A 48 6.73 -8.36 14.63
N VAL A 49 8.06 -8.41 14.71
CA VAL A 49 8.76 -9.24 15.71
C VAL A 49 8.45 -8.76 17.13
N ILE A 50 8.51 -7.45 17.38
CA ILE A 50 8.21 -6.90 18.71
C ILE A 50 6.72 -7.15 19.05
N GLY A 51 5.80 -6.83 18.13
CA GLY A 51 4.36 -7.03 18.34
C GLY A 51 3.97 -8.49 18.59
N THR A 52 4.56 -9.43 17.84
CA THR A 52 4.34 -10.88 18.06
C THR A 52 4.89 -11.34 19.39
N VAL A 53 6.08 -10.90 19.80
CA VAL A 53 6.63 -11.23 21.13
C VAL A 53 5.72 -10.70 22.24
N LEU A 54 5.25 -9.46 22.14
CA LEU A 54 4.33 -8.87 23.12
C LEU A 54 2.99 -9.63 23.18
N LEU A 55 2.45 -10.05 22.04
CA LEU A 55 1.23 -10.87 21.99
C LEU A 55 1.42 -12.25 22.61
N VAL A 56 2.54 -12.93 22.31
CA VAL A 56 2.86 -14.24 22.87
C VAL A 56 3.00 -14.12 24.39
N VAL A 57 3.79 -13.16 24.88
CA VAL A 57 3.95 -12.91 26.32
C VAL A 57 2.62 -12.56 26.97
N GLY A 58 1.85 -11.62 26.39
CA GLY A 58 0.52 -11.26 26.89
C GLY A 58 -0.44 -12.45 26.95
N SER A 59 -0.43 -13.32 25.93
CA SER A 59 -1.25 -14.53 25.89
C SER A 59 -0.81 -15.58 26.92
N LEU A 60 0.49 -15.71 27.17
CA LEU A 60 1.01 -16.58 28.23
C LEU A 60 0.60 -16.09 29.62
N LEU A 61 0.58 -14.76 29.84
CA LEU A 61 0.08 -14.16 31.07
C LEU A 61 -1.42 -14.42 31.26
N VAL A 62 -2.26 -14.26 30.22
CA VAL A 62 -3.71 -14.57 30.30
C VAL A 62 -3.96 -16.04 30.61
N THR A 63 -3.12 -16.94 30.09
CA THR A 63 -3.25 -18.39 30.28
C THR A 63 -2.82 -18.84 31.69
N GLY A 64 -2.36 -17.92 32.55
CA GLY A 64 -1.96 -18.22 33.93
C GLY A 64 -0.65 -18.99 34.05
N HIS A 65 0.16 -19.03 32.98
CA HIS A 65 1.48 -19.68 33.01
C HIS A 65 2.51 -18.89 33.82
N ILE A 66 2.28 -17.59 34.04
CA ILE A 66 3.09 -16.69 34.86
C ILE A 66 2.21 -16.15 35.98
N HIS A 67 2.67 -16.23 37.23
CA HIS A 67 1.92 -15.86 38.45
C HIS A 67 1.18 -14.51 38.29
N GLU A 68 -0.12 -14.53 38.60
CA GLU A 68 -1.14 -13.48 38.36
C GLU A 68 -0.93 -12.14 39.09
N GLN A 69 0.26 -11.87 39.64
CA GLN A 69 0.52 -10.65 40.42
C GLN A 69 0.43 -9.36 39.58
N TYR A 70 0.30 -9.48 38.25
CA TYR A 70 0.24 -8.36 37.30
C TYR A 70 -0.92 -8.45 36.30
N SER A 71 -2.06 -9.01 36.71
CA SER A 71 -3.25 -9.13 35.82
C SER A 71 -3.65 -7.80 35.16
N ASP A 72 -3.46 -6.67 35.87
CA ASP A 72 -3.72 -5.31 35.37
C ASP A 72 -2.80 -4.89 34.21
N ARG A 73 -1.60 -5.48 34.10
CA ARG A 73 -0.60 -5.14 33.07
C ARG A 73 -0.76 -5.98 31.82
N THR A 74 -1.46 -7.11 31.90
CA THR A 74 -1.64 -8.05 30.80
C THR A 74 -2.47 -7.45 29.65
N TRP A 75 -3.56 -6.78 29.99
CA TRP A 75 -4.46 -6.14 29.01
C TRP A 75 -3.75 -5.06 28.17
N PRO A 76 -3.05 -4.08 28.77
CA PRO A 76 -2.26 -3.11 28.02
C PRO A 76 -1.21 -3.76 27.11
N LEU A 77 -0.53 -4.82 27.58
CA LEU A 77 0.49 -5.54 26.81
C LEU A 77 -0.10 -6.21 25.56
N LEU A 78 -1.25 -6.86 25.69
CA LEU A 78 -1.97 -7.47 24.57
C LEU A 78 -2.48 -6.43 23.57
N ILE A 79 -3.08 -5.34 24.06
CA ILE A 79 -3.59 -4.26 23.22
C ILE A 79 -2.43 -3.61 22.45
N LEU A 80 -1.32 -3.33 23.11
CA LEU A 80 -0.13 -2.74 22.49
C LEU A 80 0.49 -3.70 21.45
N GLY A 81 0.62 -4.98 21.79
CA GLY A 81 1.11 -6.01 20.87
C GLY A 81 0.23 -6.10 19.60
N ALA A 82 -1.10 -6.12 19.76
CA ALA A 82 -2.03 -6.11 18.64
C ALA A 82 -1.90 -4.83 17.80
N LEU A 83 -1.80 -3.66 18.45
CA LEU A 83 -1.70 -2.37 17.78
C LEU A 83 -0.40 -2.22 16.98
N MET A 84 0.72 -2.78 17.45
CA MET A 84 1.98 -2.83 16.71
C MET A 84 1.97 -3.90 15.59
N PHE A 85 1.27 -5.02 15.82
CA PHE A 85 1.17 -6.12 14.86
C PHE A 85 0.36 -5.76 13.60
N ILE A 86 -0.71 -4.96 13.73
CA ILE A 86 -1.56 -4.55 12.59
C ILE A 86 -0.74 -3.83 11.49
N PRO A 87 -0.04 -2.71 11.76
CA PRO A 87 0.76 -2.03 10.75
C PRO A 87 1.98 -2.88 10.33
N GLY A 88 2.62 -3.60 11.26
CA GLY A 88 3.78 -4.46 10.95
C GLY A 88 3.44 -5.59 9.97
N SER A 89 2.32 -6.28 10.18
CA SER A 89 1.85 -7.37 9.31
C SER A 89 1.35 -6.88 7.96
N TYR A 90 0.61 -5.76 7.93
CA TYR A 90 0.11 -5.16 6.69
C TYR A 90 1.25 -4.76 5.74
N HIS A 91 2.26 -4.04 6.25
CA HIS A 91 3.40 -3.63 5.44
C HIS A 91 4.29 -4.82 5.04
N SER A 92 4.49 -5.80 5.92
CA SER A 92 5.22 -7.03 5.61
C SER A 92 4.53 -7.86 4.52
N TYR A 93 3.20 -7.93 4.54
CA TYR A 93 2.40 -8.61 3.52
C TYR A 93 2.57 -7.96 2.15
N ILE A 94 2.38 -6.64 2.06
CA ILE A 94 2.57 -5.90 0.80
C ILE A 94 4.00 -6.06 0.27
N CYS A 95 4.98 -5.99 1.18
CA CYS A 95 6.37 -6.17 0.84
C CYS A 95 6.66 -7.58 0.31
N TYR A 96 6.10 -8.62 0.92
CA TYR A 96 6.22 -10.00 0.45
C TYR A 96 5.65 -10.18 -0.96
N TYR A 97 4.48 -9.58 -1.25
CA TYR A 97 3.89 -9.62 -2.60
C TYR A 97 4.70 -8.83 -3.62
N ALA A 98 5.29 -7.70 -3.22
CA ALA A 98 6.19 -6.93 -4.08
C ALA A 98 7.49 -7.69 -4.38
N PHE A 99 8.07 -8.40 -3.39
CA PHE A 99 9.24 -9.26 -3.60
C PHE A 99 8.95 -10.45 -4.52
N LYS A 100 7.72 -10.96 -4.52
CA LYS A 100 7.29 -12.05 -5.41
C LYS A 100 7.04 -11.58 -6.86
N GLY A 101 7.19 -10.29 -7.15
CA GLY A 101 7.14 -9.75 -8.52
C GLY A 101 5.75 -9.72 -9.15
N TYR A 102 4.68 -9.63 -8.34
CA TYR A 102 3.33 -9.45 -8.86
C TYR A 102 3.17 -8.03 -9.43
N GLU A 103 2.95 -7.93 -10.74
CA GLU A 103 2.63 -6.69 -11.46
C GLU A 103 1.37 -6.04 -10.86
N GLY A 104 1.53 -4.86 -10.26
CA GLY A 104 0.41 -4.05 -9.75
C GLY A 104 0.61 -3.46 -8.35
N PHE A 105 1.62 -3.90 -7.58
CA PHE A 105 1.97 -3.28 -6.30
C PHE A 105 3.17 -2.33 -6.47
N SER A 106 2.89 -1.07 -6.81
CA SER A 106 3.89 -0.01 -6.77
C SER A 106 3.99 0.55 -5.35
N PHE A 107 5.21 0.69 -4.82
CA PHE A 107 5.49 1.28 -3.50
C PHE A 107 5.13 2.78 -3.42
N GLU A 108 4.65 3.40 -4.51
CA GLU A 108 4.30 4.82 -4.63
C GLU A 108 3.17 5.29 -3.69
N ASN A 109 2.36 4.39 -3.14
CA ASN A 109 1.31 4.75 -2.18
C ASN A 109 1.75 4.70 -0.70
N ILE A 110 3.02 4.40 -0.42
CA ILE A 110 3.55 4.40 0.95
C ILE A 110 4.28 5.72 1.15
N PRO A 111 3.78 6.64 2.01
CA PRO A 111 4.52 7.85 2.34
C PRO A 111 5.90 7.48 2.84
N SER A 112 6.93 7.91 2.12
CA SER A 112 8.32 7.79 2.52
C SER A 112 8.57 8.72 3.71
N PHE A 113 8.90 8.15 4.88
CA PHE A 113 9.34 8.90 6.06
C PHE A 113 10.80 9.39 5.92
N ASP A 114 11.16 9.93 4.75
CA ASP A 114 12.42 10.64 4.54
C ASP A 114 12.08 12.14 4.51
N ASP A 115 11.85 12.72 5.69
CA ASP A 115 11.99 14.14 6.06
C ASP A 115 12.35 14.22 7.56
#